data_AF-A0A660T3H6-F1
#
_entry.id   AF-A0A660T3H6-F1
#
_cell.length_a   1.000
_cell.length_b   1.000
_cell.length_c   1.000
_cell.angle_alpha   90.00
_cell.angle_beta   90.00
_cell.angle_gamma   90.00
#
_symmetry.space_group_name_H-M   'P 1'
#
loop_
_entity.id
_entity.type
_entity.pdbx_description
1 polymer ?
#
loop_
_entity_poly.entity_id
_entity_poly.type
_entity_poly.pdbx_seq_one_letter_code
_entity_poly.pdbx_strand_id
1 'polypeptide(L)'
;MMKREDFIFAIGFDGNKAIVDKRSRSRYAKLDTRSLADKGFFRAAYRSSVYESDIASADYVLEKYNDVSPVKYEKSSDLDKVFGVQPPSDDITGVRAI
;
A
#
# COMPACT_ATOMS: atom_id res chain seq x y z
N MET A 1 -4.47 14.03 -7.66
CA MET A 1 -3.99 12.85 -6.90
C MET A 1 -5.10 12.21 -6.07
N MET A 2 -5.14 10.88 -6.03
CA MET A 2 -6.02 10.08 -5.16
C MET A 2 -5.75 10.31 -3.67
N LYS A 3 -6.74 10.09 -2.80
CA LYS A 3 -6.52 10.05 -1.34
C LYS A 3 -5.74 8.81 -0.91
N ARG A 4 -4.91 8.93 0.14
CA ARG A 4 -4.20 7.80 0.77
C ARG A 4 -5.10 6.60 1.04
N GLU A 5 -6.26 6.84 1.66
CA GLU A 5 -7.21 5.80 2.05
C GLU A 5 -7.69 4.94 0.87
N ASP A 6 -7.84 5.56 -0.30
CA ASP A 6 -8.24 4.87 -1.53
C ASP A 6 -7.04 4.17 -2.17
N PHE A 7 -5.87 4.83 -2.17
CA PHE A 7 -4.65 4.33 -2.79
C PHE A 7 -4.18 3.00 -2.16
N ILE A 8 -4.13 2.93 -0.82
CA ILE A 8 -3.60 1.76 -0.12
C ILE A 8 -4.49 0.51 -0.30
N PHE A 9 -5.78 0.69 -0.59
CA PHE A 9 -6.76 -0.38 -0.83
C PHE A 9 -7.24 -0.47 -2.29
N ALA A 10 -6.55 0.18 -3.22
CA ALA A 10 -6.81 0.03 -4.66
C ALA A 10 -6.45 -1.40 -5.11
N ILE A 11 -7.43 -2.15 -5.59
CA ILE A 11 -7.24 -3.54 -6.05
C ILE A 11 -7.05 -3.63 -7.56
N GLY A 12 -7.38 -2.57 -8.30
CA GLY A 12 -7.19 -2.46 -9.74
C GLY A 12 -7.56 -1.08 -10.26
N PHE A 13 -7.53 -0.92 -11.58
CA PHE A 13 -7.87 0.33 -12.27
C PHE A 13 -8.75 0.03 -13.49
N ASP A 14 -9.70 0.93 -13.76
CA ASP A 14 -10.58 0.95 -14.92
C ASP A 14 -10.47 2.34 -15.57
N GLY A 15 -9.60 2.43 -16.59
CA GLY A 15 -9.19 3.72 -17.16
C GLY A 15 -8.59 4.64 -16.09
N ASN A 16 -9.20 5.81 -15.91
CA ASN A 16 -8.79 6.82 -14.93
C ASN A 16 -9.44 6.66 -13.55
N LYS A 17 -10.05 5.51 -13.27
CA LYS A 17 -10.67 5.21 -11.97
C LYS A 17 -9.95 4.07 -11.27
N ALA A 18 -9.63 4.21 -9.99
CA ALA A 18 -9.24 3.05 -9.20
C ALA A 18 -10.45 2.28 -8.70
N ILE A 19 -10.33 0.96 -8.72
CA ILE A 19 -11.24 0.03 -8.08
C ILE A 19 -10.70 -0.21 -6.67
N VAL A 20 -11.49 0.09 -5.65
CA VAL A 20 -11.06 0.07 -4.25
C VAL A 20 -11.89 -0.93 -3.44
N ASP A 21 -11.24 -1.75 -2.63
CA ASP A 21 -11.94 -2.64 -1.68
C ASP A 21 -12.63 -1.80 -0.60
N LYS A 22 -13.96 -1.71 -0.68
CA LYS A 22 -14.78 -0.90 0.23
C LYS A 22 -14.67 -1.38 1.67
N ARG A 23 -14.63 -2.70 1.89
CA ARG A 23 -14.66 -3.30 3.23
C ARG A 23 -13.35 -3.04 3.95
N SER A 24 -12.22 -3.27 3.27
CA SER A 24 -10.89 -3.03 3.83
C SER A 24 -10.66 -1.55 4.05
N ARG A 25 -11.02 -0.69 3.08
CA ARG A 25 -10.95 0.77 3.24
C ARG A 25 -11.71 1.24 4.47
N SER A 26 -12.98 0.84 4.62
CA SER A 26 -13.80 1.31 5.74
C SER A 26 -13.27 0.89 7.11
N ARG A 27 -12.58 -0.25 7.21
CA ARG A 27 -12.11 -0.81 8.48
C ARG A 27 -10.71 -0.36 8.86
N TYR A 28 -9.83 -0.21 7.87
CA TYR A 28 -8.40 -0.13 8.11
C TYR A 28 -7.72 1.09 7.49
N ALA A 29 -8.41 1.91 6.69
CA ALA A 29 -7.76 3.03 6.00
C ALA A 29 -7.20 4.13 6.91
N LYS A 30 -7.71 4.21 8.14
CA LYS A 30 -7.22 5.14 9.17
C LYS A 30 -6.00 4.64 9.93
N LEU A 31 -5.59 3.39 9.72
CA LEU A 31 -4.38 2.87 10.33
C LEU A 31 -3.15 3.48 9.67
N ASP A 32 -2.13 3.75 10.47
CA ASP A 32 -0.81 4.16 9.99
C ASP A 32 -0.04 2.98 9.37
N THR A 33 1.10 3.29 8.74
CA THR A 33 1.92 2.29 8.04
C THR A 33 2.34 1.13 8.95
N ARG A 34 2.78 1.43 10.18
CA ARG A 34 3.26 0.40 11.12
C ARG A 34 2.13 -0.49 11.61
N SER A 35 0.98 0.08 11.97
CA SER A 35 -0.21 -0.66 12.39
C SER A 35 -0.76 -1.57 11.28
N LEU A 36 -0.65 -1.14 10.02
CA LEU A 36 -0.99 -1.99 8.86
C LEU A 36 -0.01 -3.17 8.74
N ALA A 37 1.29 -2.92 8.89
CA ALA A 37 2.34 -3.95 8.83
C ALA A 37 2.19 -4.98 9.96
N ASP A 38 1.98 -4.53 11.20
CA ASP A 38 1.77 -5.40 12.37
C ASP A 38 0.55 -6.31 12.24
N LYS A 39 -0.45 -5.89 11.45
CA LYS A 39 -1.65 -6.69 11.13
C LYS A 39 -1.48 -7.57 9.90
N GLY A 40 -0.31 -7.57 9.26
CA GLY A 40 -0.02 -8.34 8.06
C GLY A 40 -0.57 -7.74 6.76
N PHE A 41 -1.06 -6.49 6.76
CA PHE A 41 -1.49 -5.80 5.54
C PHE A 41 -0.29 -5.22 4.78
N PHE A 42 0.73 -6.04 4.47
CA PHE A 42 2.02 -5.57 3.95
C PHE A 42 1.93 -4.73 2.68
N ARG A 43 1.09 -5.14 1.71
CA ARG A 43 0.87 -4.35 0.48
C ARG A 43 0.27 -2.97 0.77
N ALA A 44 -0.70 -2.89 1.68
CA ALA A 44 -1.33 -1.62 2.04
C ALA A 44 -0.38 -0.75 2.88
N ALA A 45 0.39 -1.37 3.78
CA ALA A 45 1.42 -0.71 4.58
C ALA A 45 2.52 -0.11 3.68
N TYR A 46 3.06 -0.90 2.76
CA TYR A 46 4.10 -0.41 1.84
C TYR A 46 3.57 0.69 0.90
N ARG A 47 2.34 0.57 0.41
CA ARG A 47 1.69 1.66 -0.33
C ARG A 47 1.52 2.91 0.51
N SER A 48 1.21 2.77 1.80
CA SER A 48 1.12 3.91 2.71
C SER A 48 2.45 4.66 2.80
N SER A 49 3.58 3.95 3.02
CA SER A 49 4.90 4.58 3.05
C SER A 49 5.26 5.23 1.72
N VAL A 50 4.93 4.62 0.57
CA VAL A 50 5.16 5.22 -0.75
C VAL A 50 4.33 6.49 -0.94
N TYR A 51 3.07 6.50 -0.52
CA TYR A 51 2.21 7.68 -0.60
C TYR A 51 2.76 8.83 0.26
N GLU A 52 3.30 8.52 1.44
CA GLU A 52 3.84 9.50 2.39
C GLU A 52 5.31 9.88 2.13
N SER A 53 5.97 9.22 1.16
CA SER A 53 7.43 9.31 0.95
C SER A 53 8.25 9.01 2.22
N ASP A 54 7.77 8.09 3.07
CA ASP A 54 8.40 7.75 4.35
C ASP A 54 9.24 6.47 4.24
N ILE A 55 10.54 6.66 4.06
CA ILE A 55 11.53 5.57 3.93
C ILE A 55 11.63 4.75 5.22
N ALA A 56 11.57 5.39 6.40
CA ALA A 56 11.71 4.68 7.68
C ALA A 56 10.52 3.75 7.91
N SER A 57 9.31 4.17 7.51
CA SER A 57 8.14 3.30 7.51
C SER A 57 8.24 2.19 6.47
N ALA A 58 8.81 2.45 5.28
CA ALA A 58 9.01 1.43 4.26
C ALA A 58 9.98 0.32 4.73
N ASP A 59 11.08 0.70 5.40
CA ASP A 59 12.05 -0.23 5.97
C ASP A 59 11.44 -1.07 7.10
N TYR A 60 10.56 -0.48 7.91
CA TYR A 60 9.81 -1.23 8.90
C TYR A 60 8.88 -2.27 8.28
N VAL A 61 8.21 -1.94 7.16
CA VAL A 61 7.38 -2.91 6.43
C VAL A 61 8.24 -4.05 5.89
N LEU A 62 9.44 -3.75 5.37
CA LEU A 62 10.39 -4.76 4.92
C LEU A 62 10.79 -5.70 6.05
N GLU A 63 11.16 -5.17 7.22
CA GLU A 63 11.51 -5.98 8.39
C GLU A 63 10.39 -6.95 8.73
N LYS A 64 9.15 -6.45 8.89
CA LYS A 64 7.97 -7.27 9.23
C LYS A 64 7.62 -8.29 8.16
N TYR A 65 7.76 -7.93 6.89
CA TYR A 65 7.51 -8.85 5.79
C TYR A 65 8.58 -9.94 5.74
N ASN A 66 9.85 -9.58 5.92
CA ASN A 66 10.95 -10.52 5.99
C ASN A 66 10.76 -11.50 7.13
N ASP A 67 10.27 -11.12 8.31
CA ASP A 67 10.05 -12.04 9.43
C ASP A 67 9.16 -13.24 9.05
N VAL A 68 8.14 -13.03 8.21
CA VAL A 68 7.16 -14.07 7.83
C VAL A 68 7.41 -14.68 6.45
N SER A 69 8.18 -14.01 5.59
CA SER A 69 8.45 -14.46 4.23
C SER A 69 9.58 -15.51 4.19
N PRO A 70 9.45 -16.59 3.39
CA PRO A 70 10.54 -17.54 3.18
C PRO A 70 11.70 -16.95 2.35
N VAL A 71 11.42 -15.90 1.57
CA VAL A 71 12.42 -15.14 0.81
C VAL A 71 12.70 -13.83 1.54
N LYS A 72 13.98 -13.50 1.75
CA LYS A 72 14.39 -12.25 2.38
C LYS A 72 14.82 -11.25 1.31
N TYR A 73 14.39 -10.01 1.48
CA TYR A 73 14.77 -8.88 0.63
C TYR A 73 15.68 -7.93 1.42
N GLU A 74 16.54 -7.20 0.73
CA GLU A 74 17.55 -6.35 1.38
C GLU A 74 17.12 -4.90 1.47
N LYS A 75 16.36 -4.42 0.49
CA LYS A 75 15.96 -3.01 0.39
C LYS A 75 14.46 -2.88 0.33
N SER A 76 13.91 -1.85 0.96
CA SER A 76 12.46 -1.60 0.93
C SER A 76 11.96 -1.39 -0.50
N SER A 77 12.77 -0.80 -1.38
CA SER A 77 12.49 -0.68 -2.82
C SER A 77 12.27 -2.02 -3.54
N ASP A 78 12.79 -3.13 -3.01
CA ASP A 78 12.55 -4.45 -3.62
C ASP A 78 11.06 -4.83 -3.56
N LEU A 79 10.34 -4.28 -2.57
CA LEU A 79 8.91 -4.50 -2.37
C LEU A 79 8.03 -3.90 -3.48
N ASP A 80 8.57 -2.97 -4.30
CA ASP A 80 7.87 -2.45 -5.48
C ASP A 80 7.48 -3.60 -6.42
N LYS A 81 8.41 -4.53 -6.66
CA LYS A 81 8.21 -5.70 -7.52
C LYS A 81 7.38 -6.77 -6.83
N VAL A 82 7.60 -6.98 -5.53
CA VAL A 82 6.86 -7.99 -4.75
C VAL A 82 5.37 -7.66 -4.69
N PHE A 83 5.04 -6.38 -4.46
CA PHE A 83 3.65 -5.95 -4.25
C PHE A 83 3.00 -5.29 -5.47
N GLY A 84 3.76 -5.12 -6.56
CA GLY A 84 3.30 -4.41 -7.76
C GLY A 84 2.82 -3.01 -7.40
N VAL A 85 3.70 -2.24 -6.75
CA VAL A 85 3.40 -0.88 -6.29
C VAL A 85 4.06 0.13 -7.21
N GLN A 86 3.27 1.12 -7.61
CA GLN A 86 3.72 2.31 -8.31
C GLN A 86 3.32 3.53 -7.48
N PRO A 87 4.05 4.65 -7.57
CA PRO A 87 3.67 5.89 -6.92
C PRO A 87 2.25 6.32 -7.32
N PRO A 88 1.52 7.04 -6.44
CA PRO A 88 0.22 7.60 -6.79
C PRO A 88 0.35 8.51 -8.02
N SER A 89 -0.56 8.34 -8.99
CA SER A 89 -0.60 9.14 -10.22
C SER A 89 -1.73 10.18 -10.17
N ASP A 90 -1.49 11.33 -10.81
CA ASP A 90 -2.49 12.37 -11.04
C ASP A 90 -3.48 12.04 -12.16
N ASP A 91 -3.17 11.05 -13.01
CA ASP A 91 -4.05 10.58 -14.09
C ASP A 91 -5.27 9.83 -13.55
N ILE A 92 -5.23 9.39 -12.29
CA ILE A 92 -6.34 8.74 -11.63
C ILE A 92 -7.23 9.79 -10.97
N THR A 93 -8.36 10.06 -11.63
CA THR A 93 -9.29 11.14 -11.28
C THR A 93 -10.53 10.67 -10.55
N GLY A 94 -10.77 9.35 -10.48
CA GLY A 94 -11.95 8.79 -9.82
C GLY A 94 -11.68 7.53 -9.00
N VAL A 95 -12.65 7.19 -8.16
CA VAL A 95 -12.65 5.97 -7.33
C VAL A 95 -13.99 5.25 -7.47
N ARG A 96 -13.93 3.95 -7.67
CA ARG A 96 -15.07 3.02 -7.62
C ARG A 96 -14.84 2.03 -6.49
N ALA A 97 -15.50 2.25 -5.37
CA ALA A 97 -15.45 1.30 -4.25
C ALA A 97 -16.40 0.13 -4.53
N ILE A 98 -15.89 -1.11 -4.44
CA ILE A 98 -16.66 -2.34 -4.60
C ILE A 98 -16.65 -3.19 -3.32
#